data_AF-A0A6I4I2K9-F1
#
_entry.id   AF-A0A6I4I2K9-F1
#
_cell.length_a   1.000
_cell.length_b   1.000
_cell.length_c   1.000
_cell.angle_alpha   90.00
_cell.angle_beta   90.00
_cell.angle_gamma   90.00
#
_symmetry.space_group_name_H-M   'P 1'
#
loop_
_entity.id
_entity.type
_entity.pdbx_description
1 polymer ?
#
loop_
_entity_poly.entity_id
_entity_poly.type
_entity_poly.pdbx_seq_one_letter_code
_entity_poly.pdbx_strand_id
1 'polypeptide(L)'
;MSVTAIKKSENVAMQLVTDKIKSRLAVESHAKAVGDGIAIAPSVKPAKKANGIFTITFSYEQNLHRTQVQSTQSGYGTPVYKVALSSSLNPESNICWLQRNTDGWKVLLGTNMDAKLIDALTAAIEQQA
;
A
#
# COMPACT_ATOMS: atom_id res chain seq x y z
N MET A 1 -14.38 -39.12 50.98
CA MET A 1 -13.87 -37.75 50.78
C MET A 1 -13.59 -37.56 49.29
N SER A 2 -14.10 -36.47 48.74
CA SER A 2 -13.64 -35.68 47.58
C SER A 2 -13.44 -36.35 46.22
N VAL A 3 -14.40 -36.07 45.33
CA VAL A 3 -14.24 -35.93 43.88
C VAL A 3 -13.33 -34.75 43.55
N THR A 4 -12.46 -34.86 42.54
CA THR A 4 -11.93 -33.70 41.79
C THR A 4 -11.67 -34.08 40.33
N ALA A 5 -12.16 -33.21 39.46
CA ALA A 5 -12.33 -33.36 38.03
C ALA A 5 -11.03 -33.18 37.21
N ILE A 6 -10.92 -33.91 36.10
CA ILE A 6 -10.05 -33.55 34.97
C ILE A 6 -10.91 -32.79 33.96
N LYS A 7 -10.49 -31.56 33.69
CA LYS A 7 -11.17 -30.55 32.87
C LYS A 7 -10.67 -30.66 31.42
N LYS A 8 -11.61 -30.69 30.46
CA LYS A 8 -11.58 -30.04 29.12
C LYS A 8 -10.42 -30.46 28.19
N SER A 9 -10.67 -30.92 26.96
CA SER A 9 -11.37 -30.14 25.95
C SER A 9 -11.89 -31.01 24.82
N GLU A 10 -13.18 -30.85 24.53
CA GLU A 10 -13.88 -31.36 23.36
C GLU A 10 -13.24 -30.85 22.06
N ASN A 11 -12.94 -31.79 21.18
CA ASN A 11 -12.66 -31.55 19.77
C ASN A 11 -13.92 -31.94 19.01
N VAL A 12 -14.78 -30.95 18.72
CA VAL A 12 -15.84 -31.10 17.71
C VAL A 12 -15.97 -29.80 16.92
N ALA A 13 -15.82 -29.99 15.61
CA ALA A 13 -15.93 -29.09 14.47
C ALA A 13 -16.87 -27.87 14.58
N MET A 14 -16.42 -26.72 14.04
CA MET A 14 -17.26 -25.75 13.32
C MET A 14 -16.42 -25.11 12.22
N GLN A 15 -16.49 -25.59 10.98
CA GLN A 15 -17.47 -25.21 9.95
C GLN A 15 -17.12 -23.87 9.29
N LEU A 16 -16.59 -24.01 8.07
CA LEU A 16 -16.47 -23.02 7.02
C LEU A 16 -17.77 -22.18 6.93
N VAL A 17 -17.70 -20.91 7.31
CA VAL A 17 -18.73 -19.91 6.97
C VAL A 17 -18.10 -18.91 6.02
N THR A 18 -18.10 -19.31 4.76
CA THR A 18 -18.26 -18.38 3.65
C THR A 18 -19.69 -17.83 3.75
N ASP A 19 -19.84 -16.56 4.14
CA ASP A 19 -20.90 -15.64 3.66
C ASP A 19 -20.98 -14.36 4.51
N LYS A 20 -20.54 -13.24 3.92
CA LYS A 20 -21.19 -11.91 3.99
C LYS A 20 -20.36 -10.85 3.25
N ILE A 21 -20.39 -10.90 1.92
CA ILE A 21 -20.24 -9.69 1.10
C ILE A 21 -21.53 -9.59 0.29
N LYS A 22 -22.25 -8.47 0.45
CA LYS A 22 -23.63 -8.51 0.94
C LYS A 22 -24.17 -7.13 1.26
N SER A 23 -23.96 -6.18 0.35
CA SER A 23 -24.84 -5.01 0.07
C SER A 23 -24.26 -3.64 0.39
N ARG A 24 -23.78 -2.94 -0.66
CA ARG A 24 -24.48 -1.77 -1.27
C ARG A 24 -23.50 -0.96 -2.12
N LEU A 25 -23.54 -1.17 -3.43
CA LEU A 25 -23.64 -0.08 -4.39
C LEU A 25 -24.28 -0.66 -5.65
N ALA A 26 -25.54 -0.29 -5.88
CA ALA A 26 -26.22 -0.62 -7.12
C ALA A 26 -25.47 0.06 -8.26
N VAL A 27 -24.81 -0.75 -9.09
CA VAL A 27 -24.40 -0.32 -10.42
C VAL A 27 -25.52 -0.75 -11.36
N GLU A 28 -26.38 0.19 -11.74
CA GLU A 28 -27.24 -0.01 -12.91
C GLU A 28 -26.35 0.11 -14.14
N SER A 29 -25.73 -1.02 -14.50
CA SER A 29 -25.08 -1.19 -15.80
C SER A 29 -26.06 -1.91 -16.72
N HIS A 30 -26.86 -1.15 -17.47
CA HIS A 30 -27.50 -1.67 -18.68
C HIS A 30 -26.41 -1.88 -19.73
N ALA A 31 -25.80 -3.06 -19.72
CA ALA A 31 -24.89 -3.50 -20.76
C ALA A 31 -25.69 -3.97 -21.99
N LYS A 32 -25.66 -3.19 -23.07
CA LYS A 32 -25.89 -3.71 -24.42
C LYS A 32 -24.53 -4.02 -25.02
N ALA A 33 -24.20 -5.31 -25.09
CA ALA A 33 -22.97 -5.82 -25.70
C ALA A 33 -23.04 -5.70 -27.23
N VAL A 34 -22.05 -5.06 -27.85
CA VAL A 34 -21.55 -5.39 -29.19
C VAL A 34 -20.07 -4.97 -29.27
N GLY A 35 -19.21 -5.92 -29.64
CA GLY A 35 -18.07 -5.63 -30.51
C GLY A 35 -16.70 -5.41 -29.87
N ASP A 36 -15.88 -6.45 -29.97
CA ASP A 36 -14.45 -6.43 -30.35
C ASP A 36 -13.41 -5.70 -29.47
N GLY A 37 -12.22 -6.29 -29.38
CA GLY A 37 -11.27 -6.07 -28.30
C GLY A 37 -10.71 -4.65 -28.19
N ILE A 38 -10.47 -4.24 -26.95
CA ILE A 38 -9.30 -3.46 -26.47
C ILE A 38 -9.29 -3.66 -24.94
N ALA A 39 -8.19 -4.19 -24.41
CA ALA A 39 -7.95 -4.28 -22.97
C ALA A 39 -7.80 -2.86 -22.40
N ILE A 40 -8.86 -2.33 -21.80
CA ILE A 40 -8.79 -1.14 -20.96
C ILE A 40 -8.17 -1.52 -19.61
N ALA A 41 -6.85 -1.40 -19.51
CA ALA A 41 -6.21 -1.23 -18.21
C ALA A 41 -6.86 -0.01 -17.53
N PRO A 42 -7.21 -0.07 -16.23
CA PRO A 42 -7.74 1.11 -15.55
C PRO A 42 -6.63 2.16 -15.49
N SER A 43 -6.65 3.11 -16.41
CA SER A 43 -5.88 4.33 -16.33
C SER A 43 -6.50 5.19 -15.23
N VAL A 44 -6.13 4.88 -13.98
CA VAL A 44 -6.43 5.73 -12.84
C VAL A 44 -5.66 7.02 -13.06
N LYS A 45 -6.35 8.07 -13.52
CA LYS A 45 -5.79 9.42 -13.54
C LYS A 45 -5.23 9.71 -12.14
N PRO A 46 -3.96 10.15 -11.99
CA PRO A 46 -3.48 10.54 -10.68
C PRO A 46 -4.29 11.75 -10.23
N ALA A 47 -5.20 11.51 -9.28
CA ALA A 47 -5.83 12.59 -8.56
C ALA A 47 -4.70 13.25 -7.78
N LYS A 48 -4.33 14.47 -8.16
CA LYS A 48 -3.33 15.32 -7.50
C LYS A 48 -3.77 15.56 -6.05
N LYS A 49 -3.52 14.59 -5.17
CA LYS A 49 -3.92 14.64 -3.77
C LYS A 49 -2.86 15.46 -3.03
N ALA A 50 -3.16 16.74 -2.87
CA ALA A 50 -2.33 17.69 -2.13
C ALA A 50 -1.98 17.19 -0.72
N ASN A 51 -2.83 16.36 -0.11
CA ASN A 51 -2.50 15.57 1.07
C ASN A 51 -3.22 14.22 0.95
N GLY A 52 -2.50 13.12 1.19
CA GLY A 52 -3.12 11.81 1.07
C GLY A 52 -2.19 10.67 1.46
N ILE A 53 -2.79 9.60 1.98
CA ILE A 53 -2.11 8.32 2.20
C ILE A 53 -2.48 7.41 1.04
N PHE A 54 -1.48 6.82 0.40
CA PHE A 54 -1.64 5.82 -0.65
C PHE A 54 -0.66 4.68 -0.42
N THR A 55 -0.92 3.56 -1.08
CA THR A 55 -0.04 2.38 -0.99
C THR A 55 0.75 2.27 -2.28
N ILE A 56 2.06 2.09 -2.17
CA ILE A 56 2.93 1.75 -3.29
C ILE A 56 3.32 0.28 -3.21
N THR A 57 3.63 -0.28 -4.36
CA THR A 57 4.24 -1.60 -4.50
C THR A 57 5.50 -1.44 -5.32
N PHE A 58 6.62 -2.02 -4.88
CA PHE A 58 7.90 -1.92 -5.56
C PHE A 58 8.71 -3.20 -5.40
N SER A 59 9.60 -3.47 -6.33
CA SER A 59 10.52 -4.61 -6.26
C SER A 59 11.89 -4.14 -5.78
N TYR A 60 12.44 -4.81 -4.78
CA TYR A 60 13.78 -4.54 -4.26
C TYR A 60 14.42 -5.86 -3.81
N GLU A 61 15.67 -6.10 -4.22
CA GLU A 61 16.40 -7.34 -3.98
C GLU A 61 15.59 -8.61 -4.31
N GLN A 62 14.95 -8.62 -5.49
CA GLN A 62 14.12 -9.73 -5.99
C GLN A 62 12.86 -10.02 -5.15
N ASN A 63 12.57 -9.19 -4.15
CA ASN A 63 11.39 -9.29 -3.31
C ASN A 63 10.39 -8.19 -3.67
N LEU A 64 9.10 -8.54 -3.65
CA LEU A 64 8.02 -7.58 -3.84
C LEU A 64 7.62 -6.99 -2.49
N HIS A 65 7.72 -5.66 -2.37
CA HIS A 65 7.40 -4.92 -1.17
C HIS A 65 6.17 -4.06 -1.38
N ARG A 66 5.39 -3.90 -0.32
CA ARG A 66 4.20 -3.05 -0.32
C ARG A 66 4.24 -2.17 0.92
N THR A 67 4.10 -0.86 0.73
CA THR A 67 4.12 0.07 1.85
C THR A 67 3.23 1.29 1.65
N GLN A 68 2.91 1.94 2.76
CA GLN A 68 2.15 3.18 2.78
C GLN A 68 3.07 4.39 2.65
N VAL A 69 2.62 5.33 1.81
CA VAL A 69 3.22 6.62 1.58
C VAL A 69 2.21 7.69 1.93
N GLN A 70 2.61 8.64 2.75
CA GLN A 70 1.85 9.84 3.04
C GLN A 70 2.48 11.01 2.27
N SER A 71 1.75 11.56 1.31
CA SER A 71 2.08 12.84 0.70
C SER A 71 1.61 13.97 1.60
N THR A 72 2.52 14.92 1.85
CA THR A 72 2.27 16.17 2.54
C THR A 72 2.66 17.33 1.65
N GLN A 73 1.70 18.19 1.29
CA GLN A 73 1.95 19.44 0.59
C GLN A 73 1.49 20.60 1.47
N SER A 74 2.44 21.44 1.89
CA SER A 74 2.12 22.68 2.61
C SER A 74 1.98 23.82 1.62
N GLY A 75 0.75 24.25 1.31
CA GLY A 75 0.40 25.48 0.58
C GLY A 75 1.13 25.72 -0.75
N TYR A 76 2.34 26.28 -0.68
CA TYR A 76 3.19 26.65 -1.82
C TYR A 76 4.49 25.83 -1.94
N GLY A 77 4.70 24.87 -1.03
CA GLY A 77 5.89 24.04 -0.97
C GLY A 77 5.84 22.84 -1.89
N THR A 78 7.04 22.33 -2.22
CA THR A 78 7.25 21.03 -2.86
C THR A 78 6.63 19.92 -2.03
N PRO A 79 5.90 18.96 -2.64
CA PRO A 79 5.35 17.83 -1.89
C PRO A 79 6.48 17.01 -1.26
N VAL A 80 6.27 16.64 0.00
CA VAL A 80 7.14 15.76 0.77
C VAL A 80 6.39 14.47 1.06
N TYR A 81 7.05 13.35 0.80
CA TYR A 81 6.51 12.00 0.90
C TYR A 81 7.17 11.30 2.08
N LYS A 82 6.35 10.97 3.08
CA LYS A 82 6.75 10.11 4.19
C LYS A 82 6.45 8.67 3.83
N VAL A 83 7.46 7.83 3.79
CA VAL A 83 7.34 6.39 3.48
C VAL A 83 7.62 5.61 4.74
N ALA A 84 6.73 4.68 5.09
CA ALA A 84 7.01 3.69 6.11
C ALA A 84 7.82 2.55 5.46
N LEU A 85 8.89 2.09 6.11
CA LEU A 85 9.70 0.97 5.63
C LEU A 85 9.68 -0.13 6.68
N SER A 86 9.73 -1.37 6.21
CA SER A 86 10.00 -2.51 7.08
C SER A 86 11.43 -2.40 7.60
N SER A 87 11.67 -2.82 8.85
CA SER A 87 13.02 -2.88 9.44
C SER A 87 13.96 -3.82 8.67
N SER A 88 13.42 -4.74 7.87
CA SER A 88 14.19 -5.57 6.95
C SER A 88 14.78 -4.80 5.76
N LEU A 89 14.18 -3.67 5.38
CA LEU A 89 14.62 -2.82 4.28
C LEU A 89 15.55 -1.70 4.73
N ASN A 90 15.33 -1.18 5.93
CA ASN A 90 16.21 -0.22 6.57
C ASN A 90 16.26 -0.49 8.08
N PRO A 91 17.28 -1.19 8.58
CA PRO A 91 17.36 -1.59 9.98
C PRO A 91 17.54 -0.40 10.93
N GLU A 92 18.04 0.73 10.44
CA GLU A 92 18.29 1.92 11.26
C GLU A 92 17.10 2.87 11.34
N SER A 93 16.22 2.85 10.34
CA SER A 93 15.02 3.69 10.35
C SER A 93 13.88 3.08 9.56
N ASN A 94 12.76 2.88 10.23
CA ASN A 94 11.52 2.41 9.62
C ASN A 94 10.74 3.52 8.90
N ILE A 95 11.28 4.73 8.82
CA ILE A 95 10.62 5.87 8.16
C ILE A 95 11.66 6.62 7.32
N CYS A 96 11.30 6.92 6.08
CA CYS A 96 12.05 7.88 5.26
C CYS A 96 11.16 9.00 4.74
N TRP A 97 11.77 10.15 4.51
CA TRP A 97 11.12 11.34 3.97
C TRP A 97 11.82 11.72 2.67
N LEU A 98 11.04 11.79 1.59
CA LEU A 98 11.51 12.07 0.24
C LEU A 98 10.84 13.36 -0.25
N GLN A 99 11.60 14.23 -0.90
CA GLN A 99 11.08 15.45 -1.52
C GLN A 99 11.43 15.46 -3.00
N ARG A 100 10.46 15.80 -3.85
CA ARG A 100 10.65 15.87 -5.31
C ARG A 100 11.05 17.29 -5.73
N ASN A 101 12.35 17.55 -5.91
CA ASN A 101 12.84 18.83 -6.40
C ASN A 101 12.86 18.89 -7.93
N THR A 102 13.19 20.07 -8.47
CA THR A 102 13.45 20.29 -9.90
C THR A 102 14.57 19.41 -10.44
N ASP A 103 15.62 19.20 -9.62
CA ASP A 103 16.83 18.46 -9.98
C ASP A 103 16.73 16.96 -9.65
N GLY A 104 15.55 16.49 -9.22
CA GLY A 104 15.29 15.09 -8.89
C GLY A 104 14.83 14.87 -7.45
N TRP A 105 14.96 13.64 -6.97
CA TRP A 105 14.53 13.25 -5.63
C TRP A 105 15.61 13.53 -4.59
N LYS A 106 15.22 14.13 -3.47
CA LYS A 106 16.08 14.38 -2.31
C LYS A 106 15.55 13.62 -1.10
N VAL A 107 16.43 12.88 -0.42
CA VAL A 107 16.14 12.29 0.88
C VAL A 107 16.31 13.38 1.96
N LEU A 108 15.23 13.68 2.68
CA LEU A 108 15.24 14.63 3.79
C LEU A 108 15.53 13.94 5.14
N LEU A 109 15.02 12.73 5.30
CA LEU A 109 15.18 11.92 6.50
C LEU A 109 15.25 10.44 6.11
N GLY A 110 16.12 9.69 6.77
CA GLY A 110 16.40 8.29 6.49
C GLY A 110 17.90 8.10 6.33
N THR A 111 18.51 7.44 7.31
CA THR A 111 19.93 7.08 7.29
C THR A 111 20.15 5.79 6.51
N ASN A 112 21.33 5.66 5.90
CA ASN A 112 21.85 4.43 5.28
C ASN A 112 20.91 3.72 4.29
N MET A 113 20.10 4.47 3.54
CA MET A 113 19.30 3.88 2.47
C MET A 113 20.15 3.65 1.22
N ASP A 114 20.08 2.42 0.69
CA ASP A 114 20.70 2.05 -0.57
C ASP A 114 20.13 2.87 -1.75
N ALA A 115 20.98 3.21 -2.72
CA ALA A 115 20.57 4.02 -3.86
C ALA A 115 19.52 3.34 -4.74
N LYS A 116 19.58 2.01 -4.89
CA LYS A 116 18.56 1.24 -5.64
C LYS A 116 17.24 1.18 -4.88
N LEU A 117 17.28 1.15 -3.54
CA LEU A 117 16.06 1.24 -2.74
C LEU A 117 15.38 2.59 -2.93
N ILE A 118 16.15 3.69 -2.92
CA ILE A 118 15.64 5.04 -3.17
C ILE A 118 15.05 5.12 -4.57
N ASP A 119 15.74 4.61 -5.59
CA ASP A 119 15.26 4.58 -6.98
C ASP A 119 13.93 3.83 -7.09
N ALA A 120 13.85 2.61 -6.56
CA ALA A 120 12.64 1.79 -6.57
C ALA A 120 11.46 2.47 -5.86
N LEU A 121 11.70 3.12 -4.70
CA LEU A 121 10.68 3.85 -3.96
C LEU A 121 10.15 5.05 -4.76
N THR A 122 11.07 5.85 -5.29
CA THR A 122 10.72 7.07 -6.01
C THR A 122 9.98 6.77 -7.31
N ALA A 123 10.42 5.75 -8.08
CA ALA A 123 9.71 5.28 -9.26
C ALA A 123 8.29 4.79 -8.92
N ALA A 124 8.12 4.06 -7.81
CA ALA A 124 6.81 3.58 -7.39
C ALA A 124 5.89 4.70 -6.88
N ILE A 125 6.45 5.77 -6.29
CA ILE A 125 5.69 6.97 -5.92
C ILE A 125 5.21 7.71 -7.16
N GLU A 126 6.07 7.89 -8.17
CA GLU A 126 5.72 8.57 -9.44
C GLU A 126 4.59 7.86 -10.20
N GLN A 127 4.44 6.54 -10.05
CA GLN A 127 3.35 5.79 -10.66
C GLN A 127 1.99 5.99 -9.99
N GLN A 128 1.96 6.50 -8.74
CA GLN A 128 0.73 6.67 -7.95
C GLN A 128 0.32 8.13 -7.76
N ALA A 129 1.27 9.07 -7.85
CA ALA A 129 1.11 10.48 -7.48
C ALA A 129 0.64 11.39 -8.64
#